data_AF-A0A3M7CFY4-F1
#
_entry.id   AF-A0A3M7CFY4-F1
#
_cell.length_a   1.000
_cell.length_b   1.000
_cell.length_c   1.000
_cell.angle_alpha   90.00
_cell.angle_beta   90.00
_cell.angle_gamma   90.00
#
_symmetry.space_group_name_H-M   'P 1'
#
loop_
_entity.id
_entity.type
_entity.pdbx_description
1 polymer ?
#
loop_
_entity_poly.entity_id
_entity_poly.type
_entity_poly.pdbx_seq_one_letter_code
_entity_poly.pdbx_strand_id
1 'polypeptide(L)'
;MSSASCSGSSGSTMTSSGNGSTMSTTMSSSTRTRPSTTLTATATATGSGLNDAAEDAGKLYFGTAADIPGTGEAQDPYYLREFNNTHDFGQATPANIMKFVYTEPEQGVFNFTGGDYFLNITDPTKDYIRCHNLVWGSQLPTWITNPSTNWTNATLSAALHNHVYTTVSYFGDRCYAWDVVNEGLSDSPAGSYMENIWYNVIGPEYIPMAFAAAQQAVEDNDLSVKLYYNDYNIEYLGNKSLAAQDIVTELKGRGIQIDGVGLESHFIAGKLPLDMKLSLPIRILTFHQGNTPSQSAQEDNMRAFVNLGVDVAVTELDVRLNLPPNATTEAQQKRDYYNTVAACVAVDGCVGITVWDFVDTYSWIPGTFPGQGYGDLFLQPDGADTPLLKKAAYDGCLEALEGEDYNDPLST
;
A
#
# COMPACT_ATOMS: atom_id res chain seq x y z
N MET A 1 -20.73 48.65 -2.47
CA MET A 1 -21.45 49.02 -1.23
C MET A 1 -21.17 47.92 -0.23
N SER A 2 -20.45 48.05 0.88
CA SER A 2 -19.82 49.19 1.54
C SER A 2 -18.48 48.74 2.12
N SER A 3 -17.51 49.64 1.98
CA SER A 3 -16.23 49.75 2.67
C SER A 3 -16.39 49.92 4.19
N ALA A 4 -15.41 49.48 4.99
CA ALA A 4 -14.73 50.36 5.95
C ALA A 4 -13.51 49.67 6.60
N SER A 5 -12.42 50.42 6.56
CA SER A 5 -11.09 50.26 7.12
C SER A 5 -10.97 50.79 8.57
N CYS A 6 -9.74 50.69 9.10
CA CYS A 6 -9.07 51.48 10.18
C CYS A 6 -8.71 50.63 11.42
N SER A 7 -7.45 50.27 11.72
CA SER A 7 -6.21 51.05 12.01
C SER A 7 -6.09 51.54 13.47
N GLY A 8 -5.06 51.06 14.18
CA GLY A 8 -4.10 51.94 14.87
C GLY A 8 -4.11 52.03 16.41
N SER A 9 -2.90 51.83 16.96
CA SER A 9 -2.22 52.59 18.04
C SER A 9 -2.09 52.03 19.47
N SER A 10 -0.82 51.69 19.79
CA SER A 10 0.07 52.38 20.75
C SER A 10 -0.19 52.31 22.27
N GLY A 11 0.67 51.53 22.95
CA GLY A 11 1.66 51.99 23.94
C GLY A 11 1.20 52.54 25.31
N SER A 12 1.73 51.95 26.39
CA SER A 12 2.33 52.71 27.51
C SER A 12 3.12 51.82 28.47
N THR A 13 4.37 52.22 28.67
CA THR A 13 5.37 51.82 29.68
C THR A 13 4.98 52.22 31.10
N MET A 14 5.35 51.39 32.09
CA MET A 14 5.65 51.85 33.45
C MET A 14 7.04 51.38 33.88
N THR A 15 7.85 52.37 34.25
CA THR A 15 9.15 52.27 34.93
C THR A 15 8.95 52.19 36.44
N SER A 16 9.72 51.35 37.14
CA SER A 16 10.26 51.71 38.46
C SER A 16 11.54 50.94 38.76
N SER A 17 12.36 51.52 39.64
CA SER A 17 13.82 51.51 39.63
C SER A 17 14.42 51.06 40.97
N GLY A 18 15.62 50.46 40.91
CA GLY A 18 16.60 50.30 42.01
C GLY A 18 16.30 49.15 42.97
N ASN A 19 17.25 48.38 43.51
CA ASN A 19 18.61 48.73 43.93
C ASN A 19 19.46 47.45 44.04
N GLY A 20 20.78 47.57 43.90
CA GLY A 20 21.72 46.44 43.88
C GLY A 20 21.93 45.73 45.22
N SER A 21 22.26 44.44 45.15
CA SER A 21 23.00 43.70 46.18
C SER A 21 23.70 42.51 45.50
N THR A 22 25.01 42.62 45.39
CA THR A 22 25.93 41.56 44.96
C THR A 22 25.93 40.43 46.00
N MET A 23 25.45 39.24 45.62
CA MET A 23 25.78 38.00 46.30
C MET A 23 26.55 37.09 45.35
N SER A 24 27.78 36.79 45.76
CA SER A 24 28.68 35.82 45.14
C SER A 24 28.18 34.42 45.50
N THR A 25 27.46 33.77 44.59
CA THR A 25 27.13 32.35 44.67
C THR A 25 28.13 31.54 43.86
N THR A 26 28.96 30.79 44.57
CA THR A 26 29.87 29.78 44.03
C THR A 26 29.07 28.70 43.32
N MET A 27 28.99 28.76 41.98
CA MET A 27 28.42 27.69 41.16
C MET A 27 29.46 26.56 41.06
N SER A 28 29.21 25.49 41.81
CA SER A 28 29.95 24.23 41.68
C SER A 28 29.63 23.63 40.30
N SER A 29 30.65 23.49 39.45
CA SER A 29 30.51 22.88 38.12
C SER A 29 30.26 21.38 38.27
N SER A 30 28.98 20.97 38.27
CA SER A 30 28.65 19.57 38.02
C SER A 30 28.68 19.35 36.51
N THR A 31 29.76 18.75 36.03
CA THR A 31 29.82 18.17 34.69
C THR A 31 28.75 17.08 34.60
N ARG A 32 27.58 17.42 34.03
CA ARG A 32 26.63 16.42 33.52
C ARG A 32 27.29 15.73 32.33
N THR A 33 27.92 14.58 32.58
CA THR A 33 28.19 13.59 31.55
C THR A 33 26.85 13.14 30.97
N ARG A 34 26.54 13.66 29.79
CA ARG A 34 25.45 13.19 28.93
C ARG A 34 25.73 11.71 28.63
N PRO A 35 24.80 10.77 28.87
CA PRO A 35 25.02 9.39 28.46
C PRO A 35 25.13 9.38 26.94
N SER A 36 26.34 9.09 26.45
CA SER A 36 26.55 8.71 25.06
C SER A 36 25.96 7.32 24.92
N THR A 37 24.72 7.23 24.46
CA THR A 37 24.21 6.00 23.86
C THR A 37 25.01 5.79 22.59
N THR A 38 26.10 5.04 22.71
CA THR A 38 26.80 4.47 21.58
C THR A 38 25.81 3.50 20.94
N LEU A 39 25.09 3.96 19.91
CA LEU A 39 24.43 3.07 18.97
C LEU A 39 25.53 2.22 18.36
N THR A 40 25.65 1.00 18.85
CA THR A 40 26.35 -0.05 18.13
C THR A 40 25.60 -0.25 16.82
N ALA A 41 26.11 0.37 15.75
CA ALA A 41 25.84 -0.09 14.41
C ALA A 41 26.38 -1.53 14.36
N THR A 42 25.47 -2.49 14.52
CA THR A 42 25.75 -3.88 14.20
C THR A 42 26.10 -3.89 12.71
N ALA A 43 27.34 -4.29 12.41
CA ALA A 43 27.72 -4.64 11.05
C ALA A 43 26.72 -5.68 10.55
N THR A 44 26.10 -5.42 9.40
CA THR A 44 25.17 -6.32 8.74
C THR A 44 25.81 -7.69 8.60
N ALA A 45 25.22 -8.69 9.24
CA ALA A 45 25.48 -10.07 8.90
C ALA A 45 25.18 -10.26 7.41
N THR A 46 25.90 -11.18 6.77
CA THR A 46 25.64 -11.66 5.40
C THR A 46 24.34 -12.47 5.34
N GLY A 47 23.25 -11.92 5.87
CA GLY A 47 21.91 -12.51 5.83
C GLY A 47 21.19 -12.13 4.54
N SER A 48 20.31 -13.02 4.10
CA SER A 48 19.29 -12.78 3.07
C SER A 48 18.49 -11.52 3.37
N GLY A 49 18.25 -10.68 2.37
CA GLY A 49 17.23 -9.63 2.48
C GLY A 49 15.82 -10.19 2.39
N LEU A 50 14.80 -9.34 2.49
CA LEU A 50 13.39 -9.77 2.45
C LEU A 50 13.01 -10.50 1.16
N ASN A 51 13.52 -10.05 0.01
CA ASN A 51 13.25 -10.71 -1.26
C ASN A 51 13.96 -12.07 -1.34
N ASP A 52 15.24 -12.13 -0.94
CA ASP A 52 15.99 -13.40 -0.91
C ASP A 52 15.25 -14.44 -0.04
N ALA A 53 14.80 -14.02 1.15
CA ALA A 53 14.06 -14.90 2.07
C ALA A 53 12.67 -15.28 1.54
N ALA A 54 12.01 -14.40 0.79
CA ALA A 54 10.74 -14.71 0.14
C ALA A 54 10.90 -15.74 -0.98
N GLU A 55 11.96 -15.63 -1.79
CA GLU A 55 12.31 -16.62 -2.81
C GLU A 55 12.65 -17.97 -2.19
N ASP A 56 13.44 -17.99 -1.11
CA ASP A 56 13.75 -19.21 -0.35
C ASP A 56 12.49 -19.85 0.27
N ALA A 57 11.49 -19.04 0.65
CA ALA A 57 10.17 -19.49 1.10
C ALA A 57 9.22 -19.88 -0.06
N GLY A 58 9.70 -19.89 -1.31
CA GLY A 58 8.94 -20.29 -2.50
C GLY A 58 7.99 -19.24 -3.05
N LYS A 59 8.17 -17.97 -2.68
CA LYS A 59 7.44 -16.82 -3.26
C LYS A 59 8.18 -16.28 -4.47
N LEU A 60 7.47 -15.55 -5.32
CA LEU A 60 8.07 -14.87 -6.47
C LEU A 60 8.84 -13.63 -6.05
N TYR A 61 8.38 -12.92 -5.01
CA TYR A 61 9.00 -11.69 -4.57
C TYR A 61 8.61 -11.26 -3.14
N PHE A 62 9.49 -10.46 -2.54
CA PHE A 62 9.09 -9.37 -1.65
C PHE A 62 9.29 -8.04 -2.41
N GLY A 63 8.34 -7.12 -2.30
CA GLY A 63 8.25 -5.95 -3.15
C GLY A 63 7.80 -4.69 -2.44
N THR A 64 7.84 -3.57 -3.16
CA THR A 64 7.41 -2.28 -2.63
C THR A 64 6.79 -1.38 -3.70
N ALA A 65 5.75 -0.63 -3.34
CA ALA A 65 5.29 0.49 -4.14
C ALA A 65 6.23 1.69 -4.01
N ALA A 66 6.22 2.57 -4.99
CA ALA A 66 6.91 3.86 -4.90
C ALA A 66 6.15 4.93 -5.70
N ASP A 67 6.01 6.14 -5.15
CA ASP A 67 5.44 7.27 -5.90
C ASP A 67 6.50 7.96 -6.77
N ILE A 68 7.08 7.22 -7.71
CA ILE A 68 8.07 7.74 -8.65
C ILE A 68 7.39 8.05 -9.99
N PRO A 69 7.52 9.27 -10.56
CA PRO A 69 8.34 10.43 -10.18
C PRO A 69 7.65 11.48 -9.27
N GLY A 70 6.69 11.10 -8.45
CA GLY A 70 5.78 11.94 -7.66
C GLY A 70 6.40 12.69 -6.47
N THR A 71 6.47 12.07 -5.28
CA THR A 71 6.66 12.82 -4.01
C THR A 71 8.08 13.27 -3.70
N GLY A 72 9.05 12.88 -4.53
CA GLY A 72 10.45 13.26 -4.42
C GLY A 72 11.38 12.10 -4.09
N GLU A 73 10.85 10.88 -3.97
CA GLU A 73 11.62 9.66 -3.71
C GLU A 73 12.77 9.50 -4.71
N ALA A 74 12.52 9.83 -5.97
CA ALA A 74 13.52 9.74 -7.04
C ALA A 74 14.68 10.76 -6.92
N GLN A 75 14.62 11.70 -5.97
CA GLN A 75 15.71 12.62 -5.67
C GLN A 75 16.46 12.24 -4.39
N ASP A 76 15.84 11.44 -3.51
CA ASP A 76 16.46 10.98 -2.28
C ASP A 76 17.40 9.80 -2.54
N PRO A 77 18.73 9.98 -2.39
CA PRO A 77 19.70 8.95 -2.72
C PRO A 77 19.69 7.78 -1.74
N TYR A 78 19.18 7.96 -0.52
CA TYR A 78 19.06 6.88 0.46
C TYR A 78 17.83 6.04 0.19
N TYR A 79 16.71 6.69 -0.16
CA TYR A 79 15.52 6.01 -0.64
C TYR A 79 15.83 5.19 -1.89
N LEU A 80 16.34 5.83 -2.96
CA LEU A 80 16.56 5.14 -4.24
C LEU A 80 17.54 3.98 -4.14
N ARG A 81 18.55 4.09 -3.28
CA ARG A 81 19.49 3.00 -3.03
C ARG A 81 18.80 1.78 -2.42
N GLU A 82 17.86 1.99 -1.50
CA GLU A 82 17.11 0.91 -0.87
C GLU A 82 16.00 0.38 -1.79
N PHE A 83 15.27 1.25 -2.48
CA PHE A 83 14.30 0.84 -3.51
C PHE A 83 14.94 -0.09 -4.57
N ASN A 84 16.18 0.20 -4.99
CA ASN A 84 16.93 -0.64 -5.93
C ASN A 84 17.76 -1.74 -5.27
N ASN A 85 17.68 -1.94 -3.95
CA ASN A 85 18.28 -3.09 -3.28
C ASN A 85 17.44 -4.35 -3.55
N THR A 86 17.85 -5.17 -4.52
CA THR A 86 17.11 -6.36 -4.93
C THR A 86 17.12 -7.49 -3.90
N HIS A 87 17.98 -7.42 -2.89
CA HIS A 87 17.92 -8.33 -1.75
C HIS A 87 16.66 -8.09 -0.91
N ASP A 88 16.17 -6.85 -0.82
CA ASP A 88 14.96 -6.51 -0.07
C ASP A 88 13.74 -6.41 -0.99
N PHE A 89 13.91 -5.93 -2.22
CA PHE A 89 12.78 -5.72 -3.15
C PHE A 89 13.07 -6.27 -4.55
N GLY A 90 12.46 -7.43 -4.87
CA GLY A 90 12.47 -8.07 -6.20
C GLY A 90 11.28 -7.66 -7.08
N GLN A 91 10.36 -6.85 -6.55
CA GLN A 91 9.17 -6.35 -7.23
C GLN A 91 8.96 -4.86 -6.95
N ALA A 92 8.33 -4.15 -7.90
CA ALA A 92 7.88 -2.77 -7.70
C ALA A 92 6.49 -2.47 -8.28
N THR A 93 5.77 -1.56 -7.63
CA THR A 93 4.46 -1.03 -8.08
C THR A 93 4.50 0.50 -8.19
N PRO A 94 4.11 1.11 -9.32
CA PRO A 94 3.99 2.57 -9.41
C PRO A 94 2.75 3.04 -8.65
N ALA A 95 2.94 3.80 -7.56
CA ALA A 95 1.83 4.20 -6.68
C ALA A 95 0.81 5.12 -7.37
N ASN A 96 1.24 5.91 -8.37
CA ASN A 96 0.36 6.84 -9.08
C ASN A 96 0.52 6.86 -10.59
N ILE A 97 1.74 6.85 -11.12
CA ILE A 97 2.01 7.35 -12.49
C ILE A 97 1.37 6.50 -13.62
N MET A 98 0.88 5.30 -13.31
CA MET A 98 0.14 4.45 -14.26
C MET A 98 -1.38 4.48 -14.08
N LYS A 99 -1.92 5.25 -13.12
CA LYS A 99 -3.37 5.47 -12.96
C LYS A 99 -3.94 6.29 -14.13
N PHE A 100 -5.25 6.13 -14.37
CA PHE A 100 -5.99 6.70 -15.50
C PHE A 100 -5.66 8.17 -15.79
N VAL A 101 -5.72 9.06 -14.78
CA VAL A 101 -5.47 10.51 -14.98
C VAL A 101 -4.11 10.82 -15.61
N TYR A 102 -3.10 9.96 -15.42
CA TYR A 102 -1.77 10.15 -15.97
C TYR A 102 -1.62 9.54 -17.36
N THR A 103 -2.19 8.35 -17.56
CA THR A 103 -2.02 7.57 -18.79
C THR A 103 -2.94 8.01 -19.91
N GLU A 104 -4.12 8.58 -19.63
CA GLU A 104 -5.04 9.15 -20.62
C GLU A 104 -5.60 10.51 -20.17
N PRO A 105 -4.78 11.58 -20.15
CA PRO A 105 -5.17 12.90 -19.65
C PRO A 105 -6.24 13.60 -20.49
N GLU A 106 -6.37 13.26 -21.78
CA GLU A 106 -7.45 13.68 -22.67
C GLU A 106 -7.99 12.46 -23.42
N GLN A 107 -9.26 12.46 -23.80
CA GLN A 107 -9.91 11.31 -24.43
C GLN A 107 -9.16 10.86 -25.70
N GLY A 108 -8.65 9.62 -25.69
CA GLY A 108 -7.89 9.02 -26.79
C GLY A 108 -6.46 9.56 -26.95
N VAL A 109 -5.98 10.41 -26.04
CA VAL A 109 -4.61 10.95 -26.05
C VAL A 109 -3.85 10.36 -24.86
N PHE A 110 -3.03 9.35 -25.14
CA PHE A 110 -2.27 8.65 -24.12
C PHE A 110 -0.91 9.31 -23.84
N ASN A 111 -0.49 9.27 -22.57
CA ASN A 111 0.84 9.68 -22.14
C ASN A 111 1.46 8.63 -21.22
N PHE A 112 2.36 7.82 -21.77
CA PHE A 112 3.04 6.77 -21.03
C PHE A 112 4.44 7.17 -20.54
N THR A 113 4.87 8.40 -20.80
CA THR A 113 6.23 8.88 -20.48
C THR A 113 6.59 8.68 -19.00
N GLY A 114 5.62 8.90 -18.10
CA GLY A 114 5.85 8.71 -16.67
C GLY A 114 5.95 7.24 -16.25
N GLY A 115 5.14 6.36 -16.84
CA GLY A 115 5.25 4.91 -16.65
C GLY A 115 6.56 4.36 -17.19
N ASP A 116 6.99 4.80 -18.37
CA ASP A 116 8.31 4.45 -18.93
C ASP A 116 9.45 4.95 -18.03
N TYR A 117 9.33 6.16 -17.46
CA TYR A 117 10.31 6.66 -16.52
C TYR A 117 10.42 5.77 -15.27
N PHE A 118 9.29 5.37 -14.69
CA PHE A 118 9.25 4.44 -13.55
C PHE A 118 9.95 3.11 -13.87
N LEU A 119 9.61 2.51 -15.02
CA LEU A 119 10.24 1.26 -15.46
C LEU A 119 11.75 1.41 -15.70
N ASN A 120 12.21 2.57 -16.19
CA ASN A 120 13.63 2.80 -16.50
C ASN A 120 14.50 3.09 -15.27
N ILE A 121 13.95 3.64 -14.19
CA ILE A 121 14.70 3.90 -12.95
C ILE A 121 14.68 2.72 -11.97
N THR A 122 13.71 1.83 -12.15
CA THR A 122 13.61 0.57 -11.40
C THR A 122 14.72 -0.38 -11.85
N ASP A 123 15.37 -1.06 -10.89
CA ASP A 123 16.41 -2.04 -11.21
C ASP A 123 15.89 -3.07 -12.22
N PRO A 124 16.58 -3.30 -13.35
CA PRO A 124 16.08 -4.16 -14.42
C PRO A 124 16.01 -5.64 -14.04
N THR A 125 16.55 -6.07 -12.89
CA THR A 125 16.39 -7.45 -12.40
C THR A 125 15.13 -7.63 -11.54
N LYS A 126 14.32 -6.59 -11.34
CA LYS A 126 12.99 -6.74 -10.73
C LYS A 126 12.01 -7.25 -11.79
N ASP A 127 11.92 -8.57 -11.90
CA ASP A 127 11.14 -9.24 -12.96
C ASP A 127 9.61 -9.12 -12.79
N TYR A 128 9.12 -8.65 -11.64
CA TYR A 128 7.72 -8.79 -11.24
C TYR A 128 6.91 -7.49 -11.16
N ILE A 129 7.16 -6.49 -12.02
CA ILE A 129 6.45 -5.19 -11.95
C ILE A 129 4.92 -5.39 -11.95
N ARG A 130 4.26 -4.93 -10.89
CA ARG A 130 2.80 -4.94 -10.82
C ARG A 130 2.32 -3.57 -11.29
N CYS A 131 1.72 -3.52 -12.47
CA CYS A 131 1.19 -2.30 -13.02
C CYS A 131 -0.17 -1.99 -12.41
N HIS A 132 -0.33 -0.74 -11.97
CA HIS A 132 -1.46 -0.31 -11.14
C HIS A 132 -1.90 1.11 -11.56
N ASN A 133 -3.15 1.34 -11.95
CA ASN A 133 -4.26 0.42 -12.21
C ASN A 133 -5.04 0.93 -13.44
N LEU A 134 -5.93 0.10 -14.01
CA LEU A 134 -6.64 0.46 -15.26
C LEU A 134 -8.00 1.12 -15.01
N VAL A 135 -8.81 0.55 -14.12
CA VAL A 135 -10.17 1.05 -13.82
C VAL A 135 -10.34 1.21 -12.33
N TRP A 136 -10.50 2.46 -11.88
CA TRP A 136 -10.76 2.81 -10.49
C TRP A 136 -11.75 3.96 -10.39
N GLY A 137 -12.44 4.08 -9.25
CA GLY A 137 -13.41 5.15 -9.00
C GLY A 137 -12.78 6.52 -8.72
N SER A 138 -11.48 6.57 -8.45
CA SER A 138 -10.74 7.77 -8.06
C SER A 138 -9.61 8.09 -9.06
N GLN A 139 -8.97 9.25 -8.90
CA GLN A 139 -7.89 9.75 -9.78
C GLN A 139 -8.25 9.63 -11.28
N LEU A 140 -9.47 10.06 -11.62
CA LEU A 140 -9.98 10.12 -12.98
C LEU A 140 -9.73 11.50 -13.61
N PRO A 141 -9.43 11.58 -14.91
CA PRO A 141 -9.23 12.85 -15.60
C PRO A 141 -10.54 13.63 -15.73
N THR A 142 -10.43 14.95 -15.93
CA THR A 142 -11.60 15.85 -16.00
C THR A 142 -12.52 15.54 -17.16
N TRP A 143 -12.02 14.96 -18.26
CA TRP A 143 -12.86 14.55 -19.38
C TRP A 143 -13.77 13.35 -19.06
N ILE A 144 -13.43 12.55 -18.04
CA ILE A 144 -14.31 11.52 -17.50
C ILE A 144 -15.29 12.12 -16.48
N THR A 145 -14.78 12.89 -15.51
CA THR A 145 -15.58 13.36 -14.35
C THR A 145 -16.46 14.57 -14.65
N ASN A 146 -16.12 15.37 -15.67
CA ASN A 146 -16.86 16.56 -16.08
C ASN A 146 -16.90 16.69 -17.62
N PRO A 147 -17.55 15.75 -18.32
CA PRO A 147 -17.59 15.75 -19.77
C PRO A 147 -18.50 16.88 -20.30
N SER A 148 -18.23 17.39 -21.50
CA SER A 148 -19.10 18.37 -22.17
C SER A 148 -20.46 17.80 -22.56
N THR A 149 -20.60 16.48 -22.61
CA THR A 149 -21.84 15.75 -22.86
C THR A 149 -21.92 14.59 -21.90
N ASN A 150 -23.07 14.41 -21.25
CA ASN A 150 -23.25 13.34 -20.28
C ASN A 150 -22.93 11.98 -20.90
N TRP A 151 -22.22 11.16 -20.15
CA TRP A 151 -21.96 9.78 -20.53
C TRP A 151 -23.26 8.99 -20.68
N THR A 152 -23.25 8.12 -21.68
CA THR A 152 -24.21 7.03 -21.81
C THR A 152 -23.49 5.74 -21.54
N ASN A 153 -24.24 4.66 -21.26
CA ASN A 153 -23.66 3.33 -21.14
C ASN A 153 -22.74 3.01 -22.33
N ALA A 154 -23.20 3.24 -23.56
CA ALA A 154 -22.42 2.95 -24.77
C ALA A 154 -21.13 3.78 -24.88
N THR A 155 -21.19 5.09 -24.61
CA THR A 155 -20.03 5.98 -24.79
C THR A 155 -18.98 5.79 -23.69
N LEU A 156 -19.40 5.54 -22.44
CA LEU A 156 -18.44 5.27 -21.36
C LEU A 156 -17.85 3.85 -21.47
N SER A 157 -18.65 2.87 -21.90
CA SER A 157 -18.17 1.51 -22.18
C SER A 157 -17.08 1.51 -23.26
N ALA A 158 -17.25 2.29 -24.32
CA ALA A 158 -16.25 2.44 -25.36
C ALA A 158 -14.96 3.12 -24.85
N ALA A 159 -15.09 4.12 -23.97
CA ALA A 159 -13.93 4.76 -23.35
C ALA A 159 -13.17 3.80 -22.41
N LEU A 160 -13.89 3.03 -21.58
CA LEU A 160 -13.32 2.00 -20.70
C LEU A 160 -12.55 0.96 -21.51
N HIS A 161 -13.19 0.40 -22.55
CA HIS A 161 -12.54 -0.59 -23.42
C HIS A 161 -11.27 -0.03 -24.07
N ASN A 162 -11.34 1.17 -24.65
CA ASN A 162 -10.20 1.82 -25.29
C ASN A 162 -9.03 2.05 -24.32
N HIS A 163 -9.32 2.54 -23.10
CA HIS A 163 -8.32 2.77 -22.07
C HIS A 163 -7.60 1.48 -21.69
N VAL A 164 -8.38 0.47 -21.29
CA VAL A 164 -7.87 -0.83 -20.83
C VAL A 164 -7.05 -1.49 -21.93
N TYR A 165 -7.61 -1.60 -23.13
CA TYR A 165 -6.96 -2.28 -24.25
C TYR A 165 -5.64 -1.60 -24.64
N THR A 166 -5.66 -0.27 -24.79
CA THR A 166 -4.48 0.49 -25.24
C THR A 166 -3.37 0.47 -24.20
N THR A 167 -3.70 0.65 -22.92
CA THR A 167 -2.72 0.65 -21.84
C THR A 167 -2.07 -0.72 -21.66
N VAL A 168 -2.85 -1.81 -21.64
CA VAL A 168 -2.30 -3.18 -21.55
C VAL A 168 -1.43 -3.48 -22.77
N SER A 169 -1.90 -3.17 -23.99
CA SER A 169 -1.14 -3.40 -25.23
C SER A 169 0.18 -2.62 -25.26
N TYR A 170 0.19 -1.39 -24.73
CA TYR A 170 1.39 -0.55 -24.72
C TYR A 170 2.46 -1.06 -23.76
N PHE A 171 2.08 -1.39 -22.53
CA PHE A 171 3.05 -1.84 -21.53
C PHE A 171 3.51 -3.28 -21.78
N GLY A 172 2.61 -4.14 -22.27
CA GLY A 172 2.93 -5.54 -22.58
C GLY A 172 3.50 -6.29 -21.37
N ASP A 173 4.42 -7.21 -21.64
CA ASP A 173 5.10 -8.02 -20.61
C ASP A 173 6.13 -7.25 -19.77
N ARG A 174 6.25 -5.92 -19.93
CA ARG A 174 6.94 -5.09 -18.93
C ARG A 174 6.17 -5.04 -17.61
N CYS A 175 4.89 -5.42 -17.65
CA CYS A 175 4.08 -5.69 -16.48
C CYS A 175 4.00 -7.20 -16.27
N TYR A 176 4.34 -7.67 -15.07
CA TYR A 176 4.02 -9.03 -14.62
C TYR A 176 2.51 -9.20 -14.44
N ALA A 177 1.85 -8.20 -13.84
CA ALA A 177 0.42 -8.19 -13.60
C ALA A 177 -0.17 -6.79 -13.78
N TRP A 178 -1.46 -6.73 -14.11
CA TRP A 178 -2.27 -5.52 -14.02
C TRP A 178 -3.35 -5.67 -12.97
N ASP A 179 -3.48 -4.66 -12.10
CA ASP A 179 -4.71 -4.44 -11.34
C ASP A 179 -5.75 -3.84 -12.31
N VAL A 180 -6.58 -4.71 -12.90
CA VAL A 180 -7.51 -4.34 -13.97
C VAL A 180 -8.66 -3.51 -13.44
N VAL A 181 -9.24 -3.93 -12.31
CA VAL A 181 -10.23 -3.16 -11.56
C VAL A 181 -9.75 -3.05 -10.13
N ASN A 182 -9.73 -1.82 -9.63
CA ASN A 182 -9.39 -1.49 -8.26
C ASN A 182 -10.65 -1.07 -7.48
N GLU A 183 -10.84 -1.61 -6.28
CA GLU A 183 -11.86 -1.18 -5.30
C GLU A 183 -13.29 -1.12 -5.87
N GLY A 184 -13.70 -2.20 -6.57
CA GLY A 184 -15.02 -2.29 -7.19
C GLY A 184 -16.17 -2.48 -6.20
N LEU A 185 -15.87 -2.77 -4.93
CA LEU A 185 -16.83 -3.11 -3.89
C LEU A 185 -16.87 -2.08 -2.76
N SER A 186 -18.07 -1.87 -2.21
CA SER A 186 -18.33 -0.96 -1.10
C SER A 186 -18.15 -1.64 0.25
N ASP A 187 -17.78 -0.86 1.26
CA ASP A 187 -17.77 -1.26 2.68
C ASP A 187 -19.15 -1.15 3.34
N SER A 188 -20.08 -0.37 2.76
CA SER A 188 -21.37 -0.06 3.37
C SER A 188 -22.49 0.12 2.34
N PRO A 189 -23.40 -0.87 2.18
CA PRO A 189 -23.34 -2.19 2.79
C PRO A 189 -22.19 -3.03 2.20
N ALA A 190 -21.41 -3.68 3.06
CA ALA A 190 -20.25 -4.48 2.66
C ALA A 190 -20.61 -5.52 1.60
N GLY A 191 -19.84 -5.53 0.50
CA GLY A 191 -20.01 -6.46 -0.62
C GLY A 191 -21.02 -6.02 -1.69
N SER A 192 -21.64 -4.84 -1.54
CA SER A 192 -22.33 -4.19 -2.67
C SER A 192 -21.31 -3.55 -3.63
N TYR A 193 -21.72 -3.22 -4.85
CA TYR A 193 -20.88 -2.48 -5.78
C TYR A 193 -20.59 -1.06 -5.26
N MET A 194 -19.37 -0.58 -5.45
CA MET A 194 -18.96 0.78 -5.13
C MET A 194 -19.62 1.77 -6.10
N GLU A 195 -20.30 2.78 -5.55
CA GLU A 195 -20.88 3.88 -6.33
C GLU A 195 -19.76 4.76 -6.91
N ASN A 196 -19.59 4.69 -8.23
CA ASN A 196 -18.63 5.48 -8.99
C ASN A 196 -19.15 5.70 -10.41
N ILE A 197 -18.44 6.49 -11.23
CA ILE A 197 -18.94 6.82 -12.58
C ILE A 197 -19.14 5.58 -13.47
N TRP A 198 -18.30 4.57 -13.32
CA TRP A 198 -18.37 3.33 -14.08
C TRP A 198 -19.63 2.55 -13.72
N TYR A 199 -19.83 2.27 -12.43
CA TYR A 199 -21.02 1.57 -11.94
C TYR A 199 -22.31 2.36 -12.23
N ASN A 200 -22.30 3.68 -12.05
CA ASN A 200 -23.52 4.49 -12.15
C ASN A 200 -24.02 4.65 -13.58
N VAL A 201 -23.13 4.54 -14.58
CA VAL A 201 -23.46 4.69 -16.00
C VAL A 201 -23.53 3.35 -16.74
N ILE A 202 -22.61 2.43 -16.46
CA ILE A 202 -22.52 1.13 -17.13
C ILE A 202 -23.31 0.05 -16.37
N GLY A 203 -23.40 0.16 -15.04
CA GLY A 203 -23.90 -0.89 -14.16
C GLY A 203 -22.79 -1.89 -13.77
N PRO A 204 -23.13 -2.98 -13.06
CA PRO A 204 -22.14 -3.96 -12.56
C PRO A 204 -21.28 -4.60 -13.66
N GLU A 205 -21.76 -4.58 -14.90
CA GLU A 205 -21.08 -5.11 -16.09
C GLU A 205 -19.73 -4.44 -16.40
N TYR A 206 -19.43 -3.28 -15.81
CA TYR A 206 -18.14 -2.60 -16.04
C TYR A 206 -16.94 -3.45 -15.60
N ILE A 207 -17.09 -4.30 -14.57
CA ILE A 207 -16.01 -5.19 -14.09
C ILE A 207 -15.73 -6.29 -15.13
N PRO A 208 -16.70 -7.14 -15.53
CA PRO A 208 -16.49 -8.09 -16.64
C PRO A 208 -16.01 -7.44 -17.93
N MET A 209 -16.50 -6.25 -18.26
CA MET A 209 -16.08 -5.53 -19.46
C MET A 209 -14.61 -5.11 -19.41
N ALA A 210 -14.11 -4.63 -18.27
CA ALA A 210 -12.71 -4.28 -18.10
C ALA A 210 -11.80 -5.50 -18.25
N PHE A 211 -12.13 -6.62 -17.59
CA PHE A 211 -11.36 -7.85 -17.73
C PHE A 211 -11.41 -8.43 -19.16
N ALA A 212 -12.56 -8.38 -19.83
CA ALA A 212 -12.67 -8.80 -21.22
C ALA A 212 -11.82 -7.93 -22.17
N ALA A 213 -11.75 -6.61 -21.94
CA ALA A 213 -10.90 -5.71 -22.72
C ALA A 213 -9.40 -5.98 -22.47
N ALA A 214 -9.02 -6.26 -21.21
CA ALA A 214 -7.65 -6.61 -20.86
C ALA A 214 -7.25 -7.96 -21.47
N GLN A 215 -8.10 -8.98 -21.35
CA GLN A 215 -7.91 -10.28 -22.01
C GLN A 215 -7.76 -10.12 -23.52
N GLN A 216 -8.58 -9.29 -24.16
CA GLN A 216 -8.46 -9.04 -25.59
C GLN A 216 -7.08 -8.48 -25.95
N ALA A 217 -6.55 -7.53 -25.16
CA ALA A 217 -5.21 -7.00 -25.38
C ALA A 217 -4.12 -8.06 -25.17
N VAL A 218 -4.29 -8.95 -24.18
CA VAL A 218 -3.40 -10.09 -23.94
C VAL A 218 -3.37 -11.04 -25.14
N GLU A 219 -4.54 -11.43 -25.63
CA GLU A 219 -4.69 -12.37 -26.76
C GLU A 219 -4.21 -11.77 -28.08
N ASP A 220 -4.59 -10.53 -28.39
CA ASP A 220 -4.24 -9.86 -29.66
C ASP A 220 -2.72 -9.63 -29.80
N ASN A 221 -2.00 -9.52 -28.67
CA ASN A 221 -0.57 -9.20 -28.63
C ASN A 221 0.32 -10.36 -28.12
N ASP A 222 -0.25 -11.56 -27.89
CA ASP A 222 0.46 -12.75 -27.38
C ASP A 222 1.24 -12.48 -26.08
N LEU A 223 0.59 -11.77 -25.15
CA LEU A 223 1.18 -11.39 -23.86
C LEU A 223 1.00 -12.48 -22.81
N SER A 224 1.84 -12.42 -21.78
CA SER A 224 1.82 -13.30 -20.60
C SER A 224 1.38 -12.61 -19.31
N VAL A 225 1.12 -11.29 -19.35
CA VAL A 225 0.69 -10.48 -18.22
C VAL A 225 -0.55 -11.04 -17.52
N LYS A 226 -0.53 -11.04 -16.19
CA LYS A 226 -1.62 -11.54 -15.34
C LYS A 226 -2.68 -10.47 -15.07
N LEU A 227 -3.94 -10.88 -15.00
CA LEU A 227 -5.07 -9.98 -14.75
C LEU A 227 -5.60 -10.14 -13.33
N TYR A 228 -5.49 -9.09 -12.51
CA TYR A 228 -5.87 -9.07 -11.11
C TYR A 228 -7.07 -8.17 -10.83
N TYR A 229 -7.92 -8.59 -9.90
CA TYR A 229 -8.84 -7.71 -9.16
C TYR A 229 -8.15 -7.31 -7.85
N ASN A 230 -8.09 -6.02 -7.51
CA ASN A 230 -7.44 -5.53 -6.30
C ASN A 230 -8.44 -4.75 -5.42
N ASP A 231 -8.43 -5.01 -4.12
CA ASP A 231 -9.32 -4.33 -3.16
C ASP A 231 -8.80 -4.46 -1.72
N TYR A 232 -9.25 -3.57 -0.85
CA TYR A 232 -9.04 -3.61 0.60
C TYR A 232 -10.23 -4.19 1.36
N ASN A 233 -10.04 -4.53 2.64
CA ASN A 233 -11.05 -5.15 3.52
C ASN A 233 -11.58 -6.50 2.99
N ILE A 234 -10.86 -7.13 2.07
CA ILE A 234 -11.13 -8.48 1.57
C ILE A 234 -10.09 -9.50 2.07
N GLU A 235 -9.25 -9.13 3.04
CA GLU A 235 -8.18 -9.94 3.62
C GLU A 235 -8.67 -10.92 4.70
N TYR A 236 -9.97 -10.87 5.01
CA TYR A 236 -10.64 -11.73 5.97
C TYR A 236 -12.03 -12.11 5.46
N LEU A 237 -12.53 -13.26 5.92
CA LEU A 237 -13.86 -13.73 5.55
C LEU A 237 -14.93 -12.76 6.04
N GLY A 238 -15.75 -12.29 5.10
CA GLY A 238 -16.82 -11.33 5.32
C GLY A 238 -17.55 -11.02 4.01
N ASN A 239 -18.60 -10.20 4.07
CA ASN A 239 -19.43 -9.96 2.89
C ASN A 239 -18.65 -9.35 1.70
N LYS A 240 -17.67 -8.47 1.96
CA LYS A 240 -16.85 -7.88 0.90
C LYS A 240 -15.93 -8.93 0.24
N SER A 241 -15.24 -9.74 1.04
CA SER A 241 -14.45 -10.88 0.52
C SER A 241 -15.31 -11.90 -0.25
N LEU A 242 -16.51 -12.22 0.23
CA LEU A 242 -17.45 -13.10 -0.49
C LEU A 242 -17.87 -12.50 -1.83
N ALA A 243 -18.15 -11.19 -1.89
CA ALA A 243 -18.48 -10.53 -3.15
C ALA A 243 -17.29 -10.50 -4.13
N ALA A 244 -16.05 -10.36 -3.65
CA ALA A 244 -14.87 -10.49 -4.49
C ALA A 244 -14.69 -11.92 -5.03
N GLN A 245 -15.00 -12.94 -4.22
CA GLN A 245 -15.04 -14.35 -4.66
C GLN A 245 -16.14 -14.58 -5.72
N ASP A 246 -17.29 -13.89 -5.61
CA ASP A 246 -18.35 -13.93 -6.60
C ASP A 246 -17.90 -13.30 -7.93
N ILE A 247 -17.12 -12.21 -7.91
CA ILE A 247 -16.49 -11.63 -9.12
C ILE A 247 -15.59 -12.67 -9.81
N VAL A 248 -14.69 -13.34 -9.06
CA VAL A 248 -13.81 -14.38 -9.61
C VAL A 248 -14.64 -15.50 -10.26
N THR A 249 -15.68 -15.95 -9.56
CA THR A 249 -16.57 -17.02 -10.03
C THR A 249 -17.33 -16.60 -11.29
N GLU A 250 -17.83 -15.36 -11.34
CA GLU A 250 -18.54 -14.83 -12.50
C GLU A 250 -17.63 -14.76 -13.73
N LEU A 251 -16.45 -14.16 -13.61
CA LEU A 251 -15.52 -14.00 -14.72
C LEU A 251 -15.12 -15.36 -15.30
N LYS A 252 -14.78 -16.32 -14.44
CA LYS A 252 -14.47 -17.69 -14.86
C LYS A 252 -15.66 -18.39 -15.50
N GLY A 253 -16.86 -18.23 -14.95
CA GLY A 253 -18.09 -18.78 -15.52
C GLY A 253 -18.41 -18.25 -16.91
N ARG A 254 -17.91 -17.05 -17.23
CA ARG A 254 -18.05 -16.39 -18.55
C ARG A 254 -16.87 -16.64 -19.49
N GLY A 255 -15.85 -17.39 -19.06
CA GLY A 255 -14.63 -17.60 -19.83
C GLY A 255 -13.76 -16.35 -19.97
N ILE A 256 -13.90 -15.39 -19.04
CA ILE A 256 -13.10 -14.18 -18.98
C ILE A 256 -11.87 -14.45 -18.10
N GLN A 257 -10.68 -14.09 -18.60
CA GLN A 257 -9.43 -14.28 -17.87
C GLN A 257 -9.42 -13.45 -16.57
N ILE A 258 -9.18 -14.14 -15.46
CA ILE A 258 -8.78 -13.58 -14.17
C ILE A 258 -7.78 -14.54 -13.56
N ASP A 259 -6.58 -14.03 -13.30
CA ASP A 259 -5.45 -14.84 -12.82
C ASP A 259 -5.29 -14.75 -11.31
N GLY A 260 -5.66 -13.61 -10.70
CA GLY A 260 -5.44 -13.40 -9.29
C GLY A 260 -6.31 -12.34 -8.62
N VAL A 261 -6.22 -12.33 -7.28
CA VAL A 261 -6.81 -11.28 -6.42
C VAL A 261 -5.72 -10.64 -5.58
N GLY A 262 -5.63 -9.32 -5.65
CA GLY A 262 -4.76 -8.49 -4.81
C GLY A 262 -5.48 -8.14 -3.51
N LEU A 263 -4.80 -8.40 -2.39
CA LEU A 263 -5.23 -8.14 -1.03
C LEU A 263 -4.44 -6.92 -0.52
N GLU A 264 -5.02 -5.72 -0.61
CA GLU A 264 -4.30 -4.46 -0.33
C GLU A 264 -3.59 -4.51 1.03
N SER A 265 -4.28 -4.94 2.09
CA SER A 265 -3.65 -5.14 3.41
C SER A 265 -3.16 -3.86 4.10
N HIS A 266 -3.86 -2.74 3.88
CA HIS A 266 -3.69 -1.51 4.66
C HIS A 266 -4.27 -1.63 6.09
N PHE A 267 -3.41 -1.95 7.07
CA PHE A 267 -3.84 -2.27 8.42
C PHE A 267 -3.52 -1.19 9.47
N ILE A 268 -4.13 -1.34 10.65
CA ILE A 268 -3.92 -0.53 11.85
C ILE A 268 -3.44 -1.46 12.96
N ALA A 269 -2.31 -1.14 13.58
CA ALA A 269 -1.81 -1.99 14.67
C ALA A 269 -2.77 -2.02 15.87
N GLY A 270 -2.94 -3.21 16.44
CA GLY A 270 -3.48 -3.38 17.79
C GLY A 270 -4.98 -3.16 17.96
N LYS A 271 -5.74 -3.08 16.87
CA LYS A 271 -7.18 -3.33 16.93
C LYS A 271 -7.44 -4.80 16.62
N LEU A 272 -7.20 -5.67 17.60
CA LEU A 272 -7.65 -7.06 17.51
C LEU A 272 -9.16 -7.09 17.18
N PRO A 273 -9.64 -8.00 16.31
CA PRO A 273 -11.04 -8.38 16.33
C PRO A 273 -11.43 -8.75 17.78
N LEU A 274 -12.67 -8.41 18.14
CA LEU A 274 -13.22 -8.50 19.48
C LEU A 274 -13.41 -9.94 20.00
N ASP A 275 -12.59 -10.91 19.60
CA ASP A 275 -12.90 -12.34 19.77
C ASP A 275 -11.83 -13.21 20.45
N MET A 276 -10.79 -12.66 21.10
CA MET A 276 -9.88 -13.48 21.92
C MET A 276 -10.46 -13.85 23.30
N LYS A 277 -11.78 -14.11 23.42
CA LYS A 277 -12.35 -14.65 24.67
C LYS A 277 -13.75 -15.26 24.61
N LEU A 278 -14.15 -16.04 23.59
CA LEU A 278 -15.32 -16.94 23.76
C LEU A 278 -15.28 -18.17 22.83
N SER A 279 -15.15 -19.34 23.44
CA SER A 279 -15.35 -20.65 22.85
C SER A 279 -16.83 -20.87 22.49
N LEU A 280 -17.25 -20.47 21.28
CA LEU A 280 -18.54 -20.83 20.69
C LEU A 280 -18.38 -21.21 19.21
N PRO A 281 -19.20 -22.13 18.68
CA PRO A 281 -18.96 -22.79 17.38
C PRO A 281 -19.36 -21.97 16.14
N ILE A 282 -19.73 -20.70 16.27
CA ILE A 282 -20.10 -19.84 15.13
C ILE A 282 -19.38 -18.49 15.28
N ARG A 283 -18.31 -18.30 14.50
CA ARG A 283 -17.55 -17.05 14.43
C ARG A 283 -18.22 -16.12 13.42
N ILE A 284 -19.06 -15.19 13.90
CA ILE A 284 -19.31 -13.95 13.15
C ILE A 284 -18.33 -12.93 13.72
N LEU A 285 -17.20 -12.76 13.03
CA LEU A 285 -16.20 -11.79 13.40
C LEU A 285 -16.69 -10.41 12.95
N THR A 286 -17.07 -9.55 13.90
CA THR A 286 -17.28 -8.13 13.61
C THR A 286 -15.92 -7.45 13.56
N PHE A 287 -15.32 -7.42 12.38
CA PHE A 287 -14.12 -6.62 12.13
C PHE A 287 -14.48 -5.14 12.02
N HIS A 288 -13.68 -4.26 12.64
CA HIS A 288 -13.70 -2.85 12.29
C HIS A 288 -12.78 -2.67 11.07
N GLN A 289 -13.21 -1.84 10.12
CA GLN A 289 -12.43 -1.49 8.92
C GLN A 289 -10.99 -1.12 9.26
N GLY A 290 -10.03 -1.74 8.55
CA GLY A 290 -8.60 -1.52 8.71
C GLY A 290 -7.93 -2.23 9.89
N ASN A 291 -8.58 -3.14 10.61
CA ASN A 291 -7.92 -3.93 11.64
C ASN A 291 -7.06 -5.06 11.02
N THR A 292 -5.85 -5.29 11.54
CA THR A 292 -5.04 -6.45 11.14
C THR A 292 -5.73 -7.76 11.54
N PRO A 293 -6.11 -8.65 10.61
CA PRO A 293 -6.64 -9.96 10.95
C PRO A 293 -5.53 -10.87 11.49
N SER A 294 -5.88 -11.89 12.28
CA SER A 294 -4.88 -12.89 12.70
C SER A 294 -4.33 -13.64 11.49
N GLN A 295 -3.10 -14.15 11.59
CA GLN A 295 -2.48 -14.98 10.55
C GLN A 295 -3.46 -16.04 10.02
N SER A 296 -4.06 -16.85 10.92
CA SER A 296 -4.99 -17.90 10.53
C SER A 296 -6.23 -17.41 9.77
N ALA A 297 -6.74 -16.20 10.10
CA ALA A 297 -7.90 -15.64 9.41
C ALA A 297 -7.54 -15.18 7.99
N GLN A 298 -6.34 -14.64 7.82
CA GLN A 298 -5.80 -14.30 6.51
C GLN A 298 -5.56 -15.57 5.68
N GLU A 299 -4.96 -16.61 6.26
CA GLU A 299 -4.76 -17.89 5.57
C GLU A 299 -6.07 -18.53 5.09
N ASP A 300 -7.10 -18.60 5.94
CA ASP A 300 -8.41 -19.15 5.59
C ASP A 300 -9.04 -18.38 4.40
N ASN A 301 -8.91 -17.05 4.41
CA ASN A 301 -9.42 -16.20 3.36
C ASN A 301 -8.62 -16.33 2.05
N MET A 302 -7.29 -16.33 2.12
CA MET A 302 -6.42 -16.57 0.97
C MET A 302 -6.74 -17.94 0.32
N ARG A 303 -6.89 -19.00 1.12
CA ARG A 303 -7.28 -20.32 0.61
C ARG A 303 -8.66 -20.31 -0.05
N ALA A 304 -9.60 -19.47 0.41
CA ALA A 304 -10.91 -19.35 -0.23
C ALA A 304 -10.80 -18.86 -1.69
N PHE A 305 -9.97 -17.86 -1.96
CA PHE A 305 -9.68 -17.40 -3.32
C PHE A 305 -8.89 -18.45 -4.12
N VAL A 306 -7.84 -19.04 -3.54
CA VAL A 306 -7.03 -20.07 -4.22
C VAL A 306 -7.86 -21.28 -4.65
N ASN A 307 -8.86 -21.67 -3.84
CA ASN A 307 -9.78 -22.76 -4.18
C ASN A 307 -10.69 -22.45 -5.40
N LEU A 308 -10.83 -21.18 -5.79
CA LEU A 308 -11.48 -20.77 -7.04
C LEU A 308 -10.53 -20.87 -8.25
N GLY A 309 -9.28 -21.26 -8.03
CA GLY A 309 -8.24 -21.48 -9.04
C GLY A 309 -7.54 -20.21 -9.51
N VAL A 310 -7.48 -19.19 -8.67
CA VAL A 310 -6.72 -17.95 -8.92
C VAL A 310 -5.58 -17.84 -7.90
N ASP A 311 -4.52 -17.13 -8.24
CA ASP A 311 -3.50 -16.76 -7.28
C ASP A 311 -3.99 -15.64 -6.36
N VAL A 312 -3.31 -15.44 -5.23
CA VAL A 312 -3.46 -14.23 -4.40
C VAL A 312 -2.12 -13.53 -4.24
N ALA A 313 -2.13 -12.23 -4.02
CA ALA A 313 -0.95 -11.45 -3.64
C ALA A 313 -1.31 -10.47 -2.53
N VAL A 314 -0.40 -10.23 -1.59
CA VAL A 314 -0.48 -9.07 -0.71
C VAL A 314 0.10 -7.89 -1.47
N THR A 315 -0.67 -6.83 -1.69
CA THR A 315 -0.37 -5.83 -2.73
C THR A 315 0.03 -4.45 -2.21
N GLU A 316 -0.44 -4.05 -1.02
CA GLU A 316 -0.29 -2.68 -0.51
C GLU A 316 -0.05 -2.66 1.02
N LEU A 317 0.71 -3.63 1.53
CA LEU A 317 0.86 -3.83 2.98
C LEU A 317 1.49 -2.62 3.66
N ASP A 318 0.77 -2.05 4.62
CA ASP A 318 1.30 -1.19 5.66
C ASP A 318 0.57 -1.46 6.98
N VAL A 319 1.20 -1.08 8.11
CA VAL A 319 0.57 -1.25 9.43
C VAL A 319 0.70 0.03 10.23
N ARG A 320 -0.23 0.96 10.03
CA ARG A 320 -0.15 2.30 10.65
C ARG A 320 -0.43 2.31 12.15
N LEU A 321 0.13 3.32 12.82
CA LEU A 321 -0.02 3.58 14.25
C LEU A 321 -0.70 4.92 14.50
N ASN A 322 -1.36 5.07 15.66
CA ASN A 322 -1.60 6.39 16.23
C ASN A 322 -0.28 6.97 16.74
N LEU A 323 -0.01 8.23 16.41
CA LEU A 323 1.22 8.92 16.81
C LEU A 323 1.09 9.57 18.21
N PRO A 324 2.18 9.62 19.00
CA PRO A 324 3.49 9.02 18.73
C PRO A 324 3.52 7.51 19.01
N PRO A 325 4.38 6.74 18.32
CA PRO A 325 4.60 5.34 18.64
C PRO A 325 5.20 5.18 20.04
N ASN A 326 5.00 4.01 20.64
CA ASN A 326 5.66 3.56 21.86
C ASN A 326 5.99 2.06 21.75
N ALA A 327 6.78 1.55 22.70
CA ALA A 327 7.24 0.16 22.69
C ALA A 327 6.11 -0.88 22.52
N THR A 328 4.92 -0.63 23.07
CA THR A 328 3.77 -1.54 22.92
C THR A 328 3.22 -1.52 21.50
N THR A 329 3.04 -0.33 20.91
CA THR A 329 2.49 -0.21 19.55
C THR A 329 3.48 -0.67 18.50
N GLU A 330 4.78 -0.47 18.71
CA GLU A 330 5.84 -0.98 17.82
C GLU A 330 5.95 -2.51 17.88
N ALA A 331 5.88 -3.10 19.07
CA ALA A 331 5.85 -4.56 19.21
C ALA A 331 4.60 -5.18 18.57
N GLN A 332 3.46 -4.47 18.61
CA GLN A 332 2.26 -4.90 17.92
C GLN A 332 2.38 -4.76 16.40
N GLN A 333 2.94 -3.65 15.91
CA GLN A 333 3.21 -3.47 14.49
C GLN A 333 4.12 -4.59 13.95
N LYS A 334 5.21 -4.91 14.65
CA LYS A 334 6.09 -6.02 14.29
C LYS A 334 5.30 -7.33 14.16
N ARG A 335 4.46 -7.65 15.15
CA ARG A 335 3.61 -8.85 15.13
C ARG A 335 2.62 -8.85 13.97
N ASP A 336 2.06 -7.71 13.63
CA ASP A 336 1.06 -7.58 12.58
C ASP A 336 1.68 -7.73 11.18
N TYR A 337 2.87 -7.17 10.96
CA TYR A 337 3.69 -7.47 9.77
C TYR A 337 4.02 -8.96 9.68
N TYR A 338 4.52 -9.55 10.77
CA TYR A 338 4.79 -10.99 10.84
C TYR A 338 3.57 -11.81 10.46
N ASN A 339 2.39 -11.52 11.03
CA ASN A 339 1.17 -12.30 10.79
C ASN A 339 0.76 -12.32 9.32
N THR A 340 0.84 -11.18 8.62
CA THR A 340 0.46 -11.09 7.21
C THR A 340 1.48 -11.79 6.31
N VAL A 341 2.76 -11.60 6.57
CA VAL A 341 3.83 -12.26 5.80
C VAL A 341 3.76 -13.78 6.01
N ALA A 342 3.63 -14.24 7.25
CA ALA A 342 3.49 -15.66 7.58
C ALA A 342 2.24 -16.30 6.96
N ALA A 343 1.13 -15.55 6.87
CA ALA A 343 -0.08 -16.04 6.19
C ALA A 343 0.17 -16.27 4.69
N CYS A 344 0.86 -15.35 4.02
CA CYS A 344 1.24 -15.54 2.61
C CYS A 344 2.22 -16.71 2.46
N VAL A 345 3.21 -16.85 3.35
CA VAL A 345 4.13 -18.00 3.39
C VAL A 345 3.37 -19.32 3.47
N ALA A 346 2.41 -19.42 4.38
CA ALA A 346 1.64 -20.65 4.65
C ALA A 346 0.59 -21.03 3.57
N VAL A 347 0.42 -20.22 2.52
CA VAL A 347 -0.52 -20.49 1.42
C VAL A 347 0.24 -20.54 0.09
N ASP A 348 0.33 -21.73 -0.50
CA ASP A 348 1.08 -21.97 -1.76
C ASP A 348 0.61 -21.06 -2.91
N GLY A 349 -0.68 -20.74 -2.98
CA GLY A 349 -1.24 -19.84 -4.00
C GLY A 349 -1.04 -18.34 -3.71
N CYS A 350 -0.38 -17.97 -2.61
CA CYS A 350 0.06 -16.59 -2.39
C CYS A 350 1.42 -16.38 -3.06
N VAL A 351 1.47 -15.55 -4.10
CA VAL A 351 2.66 -15.43 -4.96
C VAL A 351 3.72 -14.48 -4.43
N GLY A 352 3.38 -13.53 -3.56
CA GLY A 352 4.32 -12.54 -3.06
C GLY A 352 3.68 -11.47 -2.20
N ILE A 353 4.53 -10.64 -1.60
CA ILE A 353 4.16 -9.55 -0.69
C ILE A 353 4.71 -8.24 -1.23
N THR A 354 3.88 -7.20 -1.29
CA THR A 354 4.28 -5.84 -1.64
C THR A 354 3.87 -4.91 -0.49
N VAL A 355 4.80 -4.12 0.03
CA VAL A 355 4.49 -3.03 0.98
C VAL A 355 4.16 -1.73 0.24
N TRP A 356 3.22 -0.92 0.77
CA TRP A 356 2.82 0.33 0.10
C TRP A 356 3.74 1.49 0.46
N ASP A 357 4.90 1.50 -0.22
CA ASP A 357 6.11 2.21 0.17
C ASP A 357 6.81 1.55 1.38
N PHE A 358 8.06 1.94 1.64
CA PHE A 358 8.89 1.33 2.68
C PHE A 358 9.53 2.35 3.63
N VAL A 359 9.41 3.66 3.37
CA VAL A 359 9.95 4.72 4.23
C VAL A 359 8.85 5.67 4.72
N ASP A 360 8.70 5.77 6.05
CA ASP A 360 7.69 6.60 6.72
C ASP A 360 7.64 8.07 6.24
N THR A 361 8.75 8.60 5.71
CA THR A 361 8.87 9.95 5.13
C THR A 361 7.92 10.18 3.96
N TYR A 362 7.72 9.17 3.12
CA TYR A 362 6.98 9.25 1.85
C TYR A 362 5.62 8.53 1.90
N SER A 363 5.37 7.79 2.99
CA SER A 363 4.09 7.12 3.26
C SER A 363 2.88 8.03 3.04
N TRP A 364 1.86 7.48 2.39
CA TRP A 364 0.57 8.15 2.16
C TRP A 364 -0.21 8.42 3.46
N ILE A 365 0.07 7.65 4.53
CA ILE A 365 -0.74 7.60 5.75
C ILE A 365 -0.96 8.97 6.40
N PRO A 366 0.07 9.81 6.65
CA PRO A 366 -0.12 11.08 7.33
C PRO A 366 -0.95 12.09 6.52
N GLY A 367 -0.94 11.96 5.18
CA GLY A 367 -1.76 12.78 4.28
C GLY A 367 -3.25 12.44 4.34
N THR A 368 -3.58 11.17 4.60
CA THR A 368 -4.97 10.67 4.64
C THR A 368 -5.56 10.61 6.05
N PHE A 369 -4.75 10.21 7.04
CA PHE A 369 -5.19 9.95 8.41
C PHE A 369 -4.47 10.85 9.41
N PRO A 370 -5.02 12.05 9.71
CA PRO A 370 -4.41 12.97 10.67
C PRO A 370 -4.15 12.31 12.03
N GLY A 371 -2.91 12.40 12.51
CA GLY A 371 -2.48 11.81 13.78
C GLY A 371 -2.10 10.33 13.69
N GLN A 372 -2.10 9.73 12.49
CA GLN A 372 -1.58 8.40 12.23
C GLN A 372 -0.36 8.46 11.30
N GLY A 373 0.46 7.42 11.32
CA GLY A 373 1.70 7.31 10.54
C GLY A 373 2.54 6.14 11.01
N TYR A 374 3.85 6.23 10.79
CA TYR A 374 4.82 5.23 11.21
C TYR A 374 4.52 3.83 10.65
N GLY A 375 3.91 3.73 9.47
CA GLY A 375 3.35 2.49 8.93
C GLY A 375 4.37 1.55 8.30
N ASP A 376 5.55 2.04 7.94
CA ASP A 376 6.41 1.38 6.96
C ASP A 376 7.60 0.67 7.62
N LEU A 377 8.48 0.05 6.84
CA LEU A 377 9.61 -0.77 7.33
C LEU A 377 10.84 0.04 7.76
N PHE A 378 10.97 1.26 7.25
CA PHE A 378 12.10 2.17 7.52
C PHE A 378 11.59 3.57 7.90
N LEU A 379 12.46 4.35 8.55
CA LEU A 379 12.26 5.78 8.75
C LEU A 379 13.54 6.57 8.45
N GLN A 380 13.41 7.89 8.26
CA GLN A 380 14.52 8.82 8.24
C GLN A 380 14.42 9.78 9.44
N PRO A 381 15.14 9.51 10.55
CA PRO A 381 15.02 10.31 11.77
C PRO A 381 15.34 11.80 11.58
N ASP A 382 16.23 12.10 10.63
CA ASP A 382 16.70 13.45 10.32
C ASP A 382 15.99 14.06 9.08
N GLY A 383 14.94 13.39 8.55
CA GLY A 383 14.14 13.83 7.41
C GLY A 383 14.63 13.30 6.05
N ALA A 384 13.97 13.73 4.97
CA ALA A 384 14.34 13.37 3.59
C ALA A 384 15.83 13.65 3.30
N ASP A 385 16.41 12.91 2.37
CA ASP A 385 17.84 12.96 1.99
C ASP A 385 18.81 12.56 3.11
N THR A 386 18.35 11.81 4.12
CA THR A 386 19.19 11.30 5.22
C THR A 386 19.16 9.76 5.31
N PRO A 387 20.16 9.12 5.95
CA PRO A 387 20.22 7.66 6.03
C PRO A 387 18.96 7.03 6.62
N LEU A 388 18.54 5.90 6.04
CA LEU A 388 17.42 5.10 6.54
C LEU A 388 17.80 4.39 7.85
N LEU A 389 16.83 4.33 8.76
CA LEU A 389 16.84 3.50 9.95
C LEU A 389 15.80 2.38 9.78
N LYS A 390 16.29 1.14 9.77
CA LYS A 390 15.46 -0.08 9.73
C LYS A 390 14.68 -0.23 11.04
N LYS A 391 13.38 -0.52 10.96
CA LYS A 391 12.48 -0.69 12.11
C LYS A 391 12.36 -2.18 12.48
N ALA A 392 11.89 -2.45 13.70
CA ALA A 392 11.57 -3.80 14.14
C ALA A 392 10.48 -4.49 13.28
N ALA A 393 9.67 -3.72 12.54
CA ALA A 393 8.71 -4.23 11.56
C ALA A 393 9.39 -5.01 10.42
N TYR A 394 10.57 -4.57 9.96
CA TYR A 394 11.37 -5.29 8.98
C TYR A 394 11.74 -6.68 9.51
N ASP A 395 12.24 -6.74 10.75
CA ASP A 395 12.64 -8.01 11.36
C ASP A 395 11.44 -8.97 11.50
N GLY A 396 10.24 -8.44 11.81
CA GLY A 396 9.02 -9.26 11.84
C GLY A 396 8.65 -9.86 10.47
N CYS A 397 8.95 -9.17 9.37
CA CYS A 397 8.79 -9.73 8.03
C CYS A 397 9.82 -10.85 7.79
N LEU A 398 11.09 -10.60 8.11
CA LEU A 398 12.17 -11.56 7.89
C LEU A 398 11.96 -12.85 8.70
N GLU A 399 11.61 -12.73 9.99
CA GLU A 399 11.28 -13.85 10.87
C GLU A 399 10.17 -14.74 10.28
N ALA A 400 9.13 -14.12 9.71
CA ALA A 400 8.02 -14.85 9.07
C ALA A 400 8.45 -15.59 7.80
N LEU A 401 9.34 -15.00 6.99
CA LEU A 401 9.86 -15.61 5.76
C LEU A 401 10.80 -16.78 6.06
N GLU A 402 11.64 -16.64 7.09
CA GLU A 402 12.59 -17.67 7.53
C GLU A 402 11.91 -18.81 8.33
N GLY A 403 10.61 -18.67 8.63
CA GLY A 403 9.82 -19.66 9.34
C GLY A 403 10.10 -19.71 10.84
N GLU A 404 10.61 -18.62 11.41
CA GLU A 404 10.84 -18.49 12.86
C GLU A 404 9.50 -18.30 13.59
N ASP A 405 9.22 -19.12 14.61
CA ASP A 405 7.97 -18.98 15.37
C ASP A 405 8.05 -17.76 16.30
N TYR A 406 7.28 -16.72 15.97
CA TYR A 406 7.14 -15.50 16.79
C TYR A 406 6.65 -15.76 18.23
N ASN A 407 6.08 -16.94 18.52
CA ASN A 407 5.63 -17.34 19.85
C ASN A 407 6.58 -18.30 20.58
N ASP A 408 7.72 -18.69 19.99
CA ASP A 408 8.73 -19.47 20.69
C ASP A 408 9.61 -18.54 21.55
N PRO A 409 9.53 -18.60 22.90
CA PRO A 409 10.38 -17.79 23.77
C PRO A 409 11.87 -18.14 23.71
N LEU A 410 12.29 -19.11 22.87
CA LEU A 410 13.67 -19.54 22.67
C LEU A 410 14.29 -19.06 21.34
N SER A 411 13.58 -18.30 20.49
CA SER A 411 14.07 -17.83 19.18
C SER A 411 15.00 -16.60 19.22
N THR A 412 15.77 -16.39 20.30
CA THR A 412 16.84 -15.36 20.35
C THR A 412 18.14 -15.88 20.89
#